data_AF-A0A8J3MMZ8-F1
#
_entry.id   AF-A0A8J3MMZ8-F1
#
_cell.length_a   1.000
_cell.length_b   1.000
_cell.length_c   1.000
_cell.angle_alpha   90.00
_cell.angle_beta   90.00
_cell.angle_gamma   90.00
#
_symmetry.space_group_name_H-M   'P 1'
#
loop_
_entity.id
_entity.type
_entity.pdbx_description
1 polymer ?
#
loop_
_entity_poly.entity_id
_entity_poly.type
_entity_poly.pdbx_seq_one_letter_code
_entity_poly.pdbx_strand_id
1 'polypeptide(L)' 'MFYVKNVPLFERILRVVLGIGLTASALFVFLQPAHGTVSGWLALALLASALFVAATGFIGWCPACALVGRKLKSKQHAQ' A
#
# COMPACT_ATOMS: atom_id res chain seq x y z
N MET A 1 -9.07 20.80 -10.67
CA MET A 1 -9.10 19.35 -10.98
C MET A 1 -8.06 18.66 -10.09
N PHE A 2 -8.45 18.20 -8.90
CA PHE A 2 -7.51 17.74 -7.86
C PHE A 2 -7.48 16.20 -7.69
N TYR A 3 -7.95 15.42 -8.66
CA TYR A 3 -7.85 13.97 -8.64
C TYR A 3 -7.17 13.47 -9.93
N VAL A 4 -5.85 13.57 -9.96
CA VAL A 4 -5.04 12.98 -11.04
C VAL A 4 -4.56 11.63 -10.54
N LYS A 5 -5.26 10.56 -10.93
CA LYS A 5 -4.76 9.20 -10.72
C LYS A 5 -3.42 9.08 -11.45
N ASN A 6 -2.40 8.56 -10.78
CA ASN A 6 -1.07 8.32 -11.37
C ASN A 6 -0.69 6.84 -11.42
N VAL A 7 -1.53 5.97 -10.86
CA VAL A 7 -1.34 4.51 -10.80
C VAL A 7 -2.43 3.80 -11.61
N PRO A 8 -2.08 2.92 -12.57
CA PRO A 8 -3.05 2.20 -13.40
C PRO A 8 -3.77 1.13 -12.59
N LEU A 9 -4.92 0.65 -13.09
CA LEU A 9 -5.77 -0.31 -12.36
C LEU A 9 -5.02 -1.57 -11.91
N PHE A 10 -4.15 -2.11 -12.76
CA PHE A 10 -3.33 -3.28 -12.42
C PHE A 10 -2.42 -3.04 -11.21
N GLU A 11 -1.68 -1.93 -11.18
CA GLU A 11 -0.85 -1.56 -10.04
C GLU A 11 -1.68 -1.28 -8.78
N ARG A 12 -2.91 -0.76 -8.94
CA ARG A 12 -3.84 -0.55 -7.81
C ARG A 12 -4.26 -1.88 -7.18
N ILE A 13 -4.63 -2.86 -8.00
CA ILE A 13 -5.00 -4.21 -7.53
C ILE A 13 -3.81 -4.86 -6.82
N LEU A 14 -2.63 -4.82 -7.42
CA LEU A 14 -1.40 -5.36 -6.81
C LEU A 14 -1.12 -4.73 -5.44
N ARG A 15 -1.29 -3.41 -5.29
CA ARG A 15 -1.10 -2.72 -4.01
C ARG A 15 -2.10 -3.18 -2.95
N VAL A 16 -3.35 -3.42 -3.30
CA VAL A 16 -4.35 -3.94 -2.36
C VAL A 16 -3.95 -5.35 -1.91
N VAL A 17 -3.54 -6.22 -2.84
CA VAL A 17 -3.05 -7.58 -2.52
C VAL A 17 -1.81 -7.54 -1.62
N LEU A 18 -0.86 -6.65 -1.91
CA LEU A 18 0.33 -6.44 -1.08
C LEU A 18 -0.02 -5.92 0.32
N GLY A 19 -1.00 -5.02 0.44
CA GLY A 19 -1.49 -4.54 1.73
C GLY A 19 -2.12 -5.65 2.57
N ILE A 20 -2.86 -6.57 1.94
CA ILE A 20 -3.41 -7.76 2.62
C ILE A 20 -2.27 -8.68 3.08
N GLY A 21 -1.28 -8.94 2.21
CA GLY A 21 -0.11 -9.75 2.57
C GLY A 21 0.70 -9.16 3.72
N LEU A 22 0.92 -7.85 3.72
CA LEU A 22 1.60 -7.15 4.82
C LEU A 22 0.79 -7.21 6.11
N THR A 23 -0.54 -7.07 6.05
CA THR A 23 -1.41 -7.24 7.22
C THR A 23 -1.29 -8.65 7.80
N ALA A 24 -1.30 -9.69 6.94
CA ALA A 24 -1.10 -11.07 7.37
C ALA A 24 0.28 -11.27 8.01
N SER A 25 1.34 -10.67 7.46
CA SER A 25 2.68 -10.72 8.05
C SER A 25 2.75 -10.01 9.41
N ALA A 26 2.08 -8.86 9.56
CA ALA A 26 2.02 -8.12 10.82
C ALA A 26 1.32 -8.95 11.89
N LEU A 27 0.21 -9.61 11.55
CA LEU A 27 -0.50 -10.55 12.44
C LEU A 27 0.40 -11.72 12.84
N PHE A 28 1.08 -12.35 11.88
CA PHE A 28 1.99 -13.46 12.17
C PHE A 28 3.08 -13.07 13.16
N VAL A 29 3.75 -11.93 12.94
CA VAL A 29 4.77 -11.39 13.86
C VAL A 29 4.15 -11.06 15.23
N PHE A 30 2.94 -10.49 15.26
CA PHE A 30 2.23 -10.13 16.48
C PHE A 30 1.67 -11.34 17.25
N LEU A 31 1.58 -12.53 16.65
CA LEU A 31 1.08 -13.75 17.29
C LEU A 31 2.19 -14.69 17.78
N GLN A 32 3.44 -14.49 17.37
CA GLN A 32 4.58 -15.34 17.76
C GLN A 32 4.91 -15.30 19.26
N PRO A 33 4.90 -16.42 20.00
CA PRO A 33 4.98 -16.46 21.48
C PRO A 33 6.22 -15.78 22.11
N ALA A 34 7.27 -15.49 21.35
CA ALA A 34 8.45 -14.73 21.78
C ALA A 34 8.28 -13.21 21.56
N HIS A 35 7.27 -12.62 22.20
CA HIS A 35 6.95 -11.19 22.09
C HIS A 35 7.93 -10.33 22.89
N GLY A 36 9.00 -9.86 22.24
CA GLY A 36 9.83 -8.78 22.76
C GLY A 36 9.28 -7.41 22.36
N THR A 37 9.77 -6.34 23.00
CA THR A 37 9.44 -4.96 22.60
C THR A 37 9.72 -4.71 21.11
N VAL A 38 10.79 -5.31 20.58
CA VAL A 38 11.20 -5.20 19.17
C VAL A 38 10.18 -5.81 18.20
N SER A 39 9.59 -6.98 18.52
CA SER A 39 8.61 -7.62 17.63
C SER A 39 7.29 -6.85 17.59
N GLY A 40 6.89 -6.22 18.71
CA GLY A 40 5.72 -5.34 18.76
C GLY A 40 5.87 -4.10 17.87
N TRP A 41 7.02 -3.42 17.94
CA TRP A 41 7.31 -2.28 17.06
C TRP A 41 7.36 -2.68 15.58
N LEU A 42 7.93 -3.85 15.28
CA LEU A 42 7.96 -4.38 13.92
C LEU A 42 6.55 -4.66 13.39
N ALA A 43 5.68 -5.30 14.18
CA ALA A 43 4.30 -5.56 13.79
C ALA A 43 3.52 -4.26 13.50
N LEU A 44 3.70 -3.24 14.35
CA LEU A 44 3.11 -1.91 14.14
C LEU A 44 3.62 -1.25 12.86
N ALA A 45 4.93 -1.31 12.59
CA ALA A 45 5.52 -0.75 11.38
C ALA A 45 5.00 -1.46 10.11
N LEU A 46 4.86 -2.79 10.15
CA LEU A 46 4.28 -3.57 9.07
C LEU A 46 2.81 -3.21 8.84
N LEU A 47 2.02 -3.06 9.91
CA LEU A 47 0.61 -2.68 9.82
C LEU A 47 0.44 -1.27 9.23
N ALA A 48 1.24 -0.30 9.70
CA ALA A 48 1.23 1.06 9.15
C ALA A 48 1.60 1.07 7.65
N SER A 49 2.60 0.27 7.27
CA SER A 49 3.00 0.10 5.87
C SER A 49 1.90 -0.53 5.04
N ALA A 50 1.21 -1.55 5.56
CA ALA A 50 0.09 -2.21 4.91
C ALA A 50 -1.04 -1.23 4.60
N LEU A 51 -1.44 -0.43 5.59
CA LEU A 51 -2.48 0.59 5.44
C LEU A 51 -2.10 1.62 4.38
N PHE A 52 -0.86 2.10 4.42
CA PHE A 52 -0.39 3.09 3.45
C PHE A 52 -0.39 2.52 2.02
N VAL A 53 0.18 1.33 1.82
CA VAL A 53 0.22 0.66 0.51
C VAL A 53 -1.19 0.41 -0.02
N ALA A 54 -2.08 -0.16 0.79
CA ALA A 54 -3.47 -0.40 0.42
C ALA A 54 -4.19 0.90 0.05
N ALA A 55 -4.04 1.96 0.87
CA ALA A 55 -4.64 3.27 0.61
C ALA A 55 -4.20 3.83 -0.76
N THR A 56 -2.92 3.70 -1.14
CA THR A 56 -2.47 4.14 -2.48
C THR A 56 -3.09 3.32 -3.62
N GLY A 57 -3.44 2.05 -3.38
CA GLY A 57 -4.21 1.24 -4.32
C GLY A 57 -5.66 1.72 -4.45
N PHE A 58 -6.35 1.92 -3.33
CA PHE A 58 -7.74 2.40 -3.32
C PHE A 58 -7.89 3.79 -3.92
N ILE A 59 -7.02 4.74 -3.55
CA ILE A 59 -7.04 6.11 -4.06
C ILE A 59 -6.50 6.17 -5.51
N GLY A 60 -5.63 5.24 -5.92
CA GLY A 60 -4.98 5.29 -7.23
C GLY A 60 -3.99 6.45 -7.37
N TRP A 61 -3.53 6.97 -6.23
CA TRP A 61 -2.50 7.98 -6.14
C TRP A 61 -1.35 7.48 -5.25
N CYS A 62 -0.13 7.59 -5.76
CA CYS A 62 1.08 7.24 -5.03
C CYS A 62 2.07 8.41 -5.01
N PRO A 63 2.51 8.89 -3.83
CA PRO A 63 3.42 10.02 -3.72
C PRO A 63 4.77 9.75 -4.36
N ALA A 64 5.34 8.55 -4.16
CA ALA A 64 6.59 8.16 -4.79
C ALA A 64 6.50 8.18 -6.34
N CYS A 65 5.40 7.66 -6.91
CA CYS A 65 5.18 7.72 -8.36
C CYS A 65 4.96 9.15 -8.86
N ALA A 66 4.35 10.02 -8.04
CA ALA A 66 4.12 11.41 -8.36
C ALA A 66 5.43 12.21 -8.36
N LEU A 67 6.33 11.96 -7.42
CA LEU A 67 7.66 12.58 -7.35
C LEU A 67 8.52 12.24 -8.58
N VAL A 68 8.34 11.04 -9.14
CA VAL A 68 8.99 10.60 -10.39
C VAL A 68 8.27 11.18 -11.64
N GLY A 69 7.19 11.94 -11.47
CA GLY A 69 6.47 12.58 -12.57
C GLY A 69 5.54 11.65 -13.35
N ARG A 70 5.21 10.46 -12.83
CA ARG A 70 4.33 9.51 -13.52
C ARG A 70 2.91 10.07 -13.67
N LYS A 71 2.33 9.93 -14.87
CA LYS A 71 0.95 10.31 -15.22
C LYS A 71 0.26 9.15 -15.93
N LEU A 72 -1.05 8.98 -15.73
CA LEU A 72 -1.84 8.04 -16.51
C LEU A 72 -2.14 8.59 -17.90
N LYS A 73 -1.90 7.78 -18.94
CA LYS A 73 -2.34 8.12 -20.30
C LYS A 73 -3.86 8.02 -20.40
N SER A 74 -4.45 8.94 -21.17
CA SER A 74 -5.91 9.12 -21.36
C SER A 74 -6.72 7.82 -21.59
N LYS A 75 -6.16 6.81 -22.28
CA LYS A 75 -6.82 5.51 -22.52
C LYS A 75 -7.09 4.70 -21.23
N GLN A 76 -6.33 4.92 -20.16
CA GLN A 76 -6.48 4.23 -18.87
C GLN A 76 -7.32 5.03 -17.86
N HIS A 77 -7.78 6.23 -18.23
CA HIS A 77 -8.63 7.08 -17.40
C HIS A 77 -10.13 6.79 -17.55
N ALA A 78 -10.50 5.95 -18.53
CA ALA A 78 -11.87 5.68 -18.97
C ALA A 78 -12.48 4.39 -18.41
N GLN A 79 -12.02 3.92 -17.24
CA GLN A 79 -12.66 2.84 -16.47
C GLN A 79 -12.91 3.27 -15.03
#